data_AF-A0A2T7NTJ0-F1
#
_entry.id   AF-A0A2T7NTJ0-F1
#
_cell.length_a   1.000
_cell.length_b   1.000
_cell.length_c   1.000
_cell.angle_alpha   90.00
_cell.angle_beta   90.00
_cell.angle_gamma   90.00
#
_symmetry.space_group_name_H-M   'P 1'
#
loop_
_entity.id
_entity.type
_entity.pdbx_description
1 polymer ?
#
loop_
_entity_poly.entity_id
_entity_poly.type
_entity_poly.pdbx_seq_one_letter_code
_entity_poly.pdbx_strand_id
1 'polypeptide(L)'
;MLKAHANQVSSDLDDEDNSLLEPALVVNEYEDTDFDLNIPPTTGNEYLRREAQNCPKVVVANLDTKIFNNRQTVKIQTKDCMPAPHGFGPRPDWVKMQIEDFVQLRQKIAHFKALLTKKKVTLPAVCLPLANDAESWCRLSFGRLQLKTSARQEESDATGGIHGETQLQNDGTGTPPLLSIIARMDQQQIERVLEYHTNWLEATGFTRKQGQWFYALLSVLQKPLTPEACSWLRQLARLCSIIRASLVSTEDEAVHQLNLLICIVARYFDQGDLADKT
;
A
#
# COMPACT_ATOMS: atom_id res chain seq x y z
N MET A 1 -34.43 2.55 51.53
CA MET A 1 -33.73 3.86 51.42
C MET A 1 -32.24 3.61 51.48
N LEU A 2 -31.47 4.09 50.51
CA LEU A 2 -30.01 4.20 50.54
C LEU A 2 -29.66 5.37 49.61
N LYS A 3 -28.76 6.27 50.05
CA LYS A 3 -28.39 7.47 49.28
C LYS A 3 -27.35 7.13 48.22
N ALA A 4 -27.52 7.61 47.00
CA ALA A 4 -26.43 7.75 46.04
C ALA A 4 -25.80 9.14 46.22
N HIS A 5 -24.48 9.22 46.38
CA HIS A 5 -23.75 10.48 46.32
C HIS A 5 -23.59 10.90 44.87
N ALA A 6 -23.98 12.13 44.52
CA ALA A 6 -23.48 12.77 43.32
C ALA A 6 -22.00 13.12 43.55
N ASN A 7 -21.11 12.60 42.71
CA ASN A 7 -19.69 12.90 42.78
C ASN A 7 -19.39 14.10 41.85
N GLN A 8 -19.02 15.23 42.44
CA GLN A 8 -18.85 16.49 41.73
C GLN A 8 -17.42 16.59 41.19
N VAL A 9 -17.23 16.31 39.91
CA VAL A 9 -15.94 16.43 39.22
C VAL A 9 -15.89 17.78 38.51
N SER A 10 -15.05 18.70 39.00
CA SER A 10 -14.71 19.91 38.23
C SER A 10 -13.87 19.51 37.01
N SER A 11 -14.09 20.19 35.89
CA SER A 11 -13.40 19.91 34.63
C SER A 11 -13.09 21.22 33.91
N ASP A 12 -12.39 22.10 34.61
CA ASP A 12 -11.78 23.32 34.07
C ASP A 12 -10.67 22.91 33.08
N LEU A 13 -11.00 22.88 31.78
CA LEU A 13 -10.06 22.65 30.68
C LEU A 13 -10.44 23.56 29.50
N ASP A 14 -9.42 24.17 28.90
CA ASP A 14 -9.54 25.28 27.96
C ASP A 14 -10.10 24.83 26.57
N ASP A 15 -11.35 25.20 26.28
CA ASP A 15 -12.01 24.97 24.98
C ASP A 15 -11.64 26.07 23.94
N GLU A 16 -10.37 26.13 23.49
CA GLU A 16 -10.03 26.82 22.23
C GLU A 16 -10.15 25.88 21.01
N ASP A 17 -10.92 26.33 20.01
CA ASP A 17 -10.98 25.85 18.62
C ASP A 17 -11.32 24.36 18.37
N ASN A 18 -12.53 23.91 18.80
CA ASN A 18 -13.08 22.63 18.32
C ASN A 18 -14.62 22.52 18.30
N SER A 19 -15.33 23.59 17.91
CA SER A 19 -16.80 23.55 17.85
C SER A 19 -17.31 22.82 16.61
N LEU A 20 -17.71 21.55 16.78
CA LEU A 20 -18.42 20.77 15.74
C LEU A 20 -19.82 21.32 15.40
N LEU A 21 -20.34 22.27 16.18
CA LEU A 21 -21.67 22.88 16.03
C LEU A 21 -21.62 24.35 16.49
N GLU A 22 -21.22 25.26 15.59
CA GLU A 22 -21.28 26.70 15.86
C GLU A 22 -22.75 27.17 16.06
N PRO A 23 -23.06 27.95 17.12
CA PRO A 23 -24.41 28.49 17.33
C PRO A 23 -24.83 29.46 16.21
N ALA A 24 -25.77 29.04 15.37
CA ALA A 24 -26.31 29.87 14.28
C ALA A 24 -27.10 31.12 14.76
N LEU A 25 -27.42 31.19 16.05
CA LEU A 25 -28.06 32.33 16.72
C LEU A 25 -27.35 32.57 18.06
N VAL A 26 -27.03 33.83 18.35
CA VAL A 26 -26.49 34.23 19.66
C VAL A 26 -27.61 34.24 20.68
N VAL A 27 -27.44 33.47 21.75
CA VAL A 27 -28.34 33.43 22.92
C VAL A 27 -27.70 34.28 24.02
N ASN A 28 -28.38 35.34 24.44
CA ASN A 28 -27.86 36.21 25.50
C ASN A 28 -28.22 35.60 26.87
N GLU A 29 -27.21 35.11 27.59
CA GLU A 29 -27.38 34.46 28.90
C GLU A 29 -27.49 35.45 30.07
N TYR A 30 -27.11 36.72 29.87
CA TYR A 30 -26.94 37.74 30.91
C TYR A 30 -28.22 38.46 31.39
N GLU A 31 -29.41 37.99 31.01
CA GLU A 31 -30.71 38.56 31.41
C GLU A 31 -31.39 37.66 32.46
N ASP A 32 -31.91 38.28 33.53
CA ASP A 32 -32.38 37.69 34.80
C ASP A 32 -32.88 36.23 34.77
N THR A 33 -32.42 35.43 35.74
CA THR A 33 -32.68 33.98 35.81
C THR A 33 -34.09 33.59 36.30
N ASP A 34 -35.03 34.53 36.42
CA ASP A 34 -36.35 34.34 37.08
C ASP A 34 -37.52 34.51 36.09
N PHE A 35 -37.51 33.71 35.02
CA PHE A 35 -38.59 33.65 34.01
C PHE A 35 -39.66 32.62 34.41
N ASP A 36 -40.94 33.03 34.46
CA ASP A 36 -42.05 32.10 34.68
C ASP A 36 -42.25 31.18 33.46
N LEU A 37 -41.83 29.93 33.61
CA LEU A 37 -41.94 28.88 32.60
C LEU A 37 -43.39 28.54 32.21
N ASN A 38 -44.39 28.94 33.02
CA ASN A 38 -45.80 28.68 32.77
C ASN A 38 -46.45 29.71 31.81
N ILE A 39 -45.79 30.84 31.56
CA ILE A 39 -46.24 31.88 30.63
C ILE A 39 -45.58 31.65 29.26
N PRO A 40 -46.28 31.82 28.12
CA PRO A 40 -45.66 31.72 26.79
C PRO A 40 -44.52 32.74 26.61
N PRO A 41 -43.38 32.35 26.01
CA PRO A 41 -42.26 33.25 25.83
C PRO A 41 -42.62 34.42 24.90
N THR A 42 -42.15 35.60 25.28
CA THR A 42 -42.44 36.88 24.62
C THR A 42 -41.35 37.32 23.64
N THR A 43 -40.16 36.72 23.72
CA THR A 43 -39.02 37.00 22.85
C THR A 43 -38.34 35.73 22.32
N GLY A 44 -37.62 35.85 21.20
CA GLY A 44 -36.86 34.72 20.63
C GLY A 44 -35.71 34.24 21.54
N ASN A 45 -35.04 35.14 22.26
CA ASN A 45 -33.97 34.79 23.20
C ASN A 45 -34.50 34.00 24.42
N GLU A 46 -35.71 34.32 24.86
CA GLU A 46 -36.42 33.58 25.91
C GLU A 46 -36.86 32.19 25.43
N TYR A 47 -37.38 32.09 24.21
CA TYR A 47 -37.75 30.81 23.59
C TYR A 47 -36.55 29.86 23.47
N LEU A 48 -35.42 30.33 22.90
CA LEU A 48 -34.23 29.51 22.68
C LEU A 48 -33.61 28.99 23.98
N ARG A 49 -33.56 29.82 25.04
CA ARG A 49 -33.11 29.39 26.37
C ARG A 49 -34.01 28.29 26.96
N ARG A 50 -35.33 28.44 26.84
CA ARG A 50 -36.31 27.43 27.30
C ARG A 50 -36.21 26.11 26.53
N GLU A 51 -35.99 26.14 25.21
CA GLU A 51 -35.84 24.93 24.39
C GLU A 51 -34.55 24.18 24.76
N ALA A 52 -33.41 24.87 24.76
CA ALA A 52 -32.10 24.27 25.04
C ALA A 52 -32.02 23.58 26.41
N GLN A 53 -32.64 24.15 27.45
CA GLN A 53 -32.66 23.57 28.79
C GLN A 53 -33.50 22.28 28.91
N ASN A 54 -34.54 22.13 28.08
CA ASN A 54 -35.46 20.98 28.14
C ASN A 54 -35.02 19.80 27.26
N CYS A 55 -34.01 19.96 26.40
CA CYS A 55 -33.51 18.92 25.50
C CYS A 55 -32.39 18.08 26.15
N PRO A 56 -32.59 16.77 26.42
CA PRO A 56 -31.52 15.90 26.92
C PRO A 56 -30.42 15.71 25.86
N LYS A 57 -29.17 16.06 26.23
CA LYS A 57 -27.98 16.06 25.35
C LYS A 57 -27.70 14.72 24.63
N VAL A 58 -28.14 13.60 25.20
CA VAL A 58 -28.10 12.27 24.56
C VAL A 58 -29.39 11.52 24.87
N VAL A 59 -30.02 10.95 23.84
CA VAL A 59 -31.15 10.02 23.96
C VAL A 59 -30.83 8.72 23.23
N VAL A 60 -31.24 7.58 23.80
CA VAL A 60 -31.01 6.25 23.21
C VAL A 60 -32.36 5.56 23.01
N ALA A 61 -32.80 5.45 21.76
CA ALA A 61 -33.99 4.69 21.41
C ALA A 61 -33.71 3.18 21.48
N ASN A 62 -34.48 2.45 22.28
CA ASN A 62 -34.35 1.00 22.38
C ASN A 62 -35.19 0.33 21.27
N LEU A 63 -34.50 -0.16 20.23
CA LEU A 63 -35.10 -0.77 19.04
C LEU A 63 -34.73 -2.25 18.96
N ASP A 64 -35.67 -3.14 18.64
CA ASP A 64 -35.34 -4.56 18.42
C ASP A 64 -34.68 -4.77 17.05
N THR A 65 -33.36 -4.75 17.05
CA THR A 65 -32.53 -4.89 15.84
C THR A 65 -32.34 -6.34 15.39
N LYS A 66 -32.83 -7.35 16.12
CA LYS A 66 -32.57 -8.78 15.84
C LYS A 66 -32.96 -9.20 14.42
N ILE A 67 -33.99 -8.59 13.85
CA ILE A 67 -34.48 -8.85 12.48
C ILE A 67 -33.45 -8.48 11.39
N PHE A 68 -32.45 -7.66 11.71
CA PHE A 68 -31.40 -7.22 10.79
C PHE A 68 -30.10 -8.03 10.91
N ASN A 69 -29.90 -8.80 11.99
CA ASN A 69 -28.69 -9.60 12.20
C ASN A 69 -28.43 -10.57 11.02
N ASN A 70 -29.49 -11.20 10.52
CA ASN A 70 -29.44 -12.12 9.37
C ASN A 70 -29.51 -11.40 8.00
N ARG A 71 -29.37 -10.08 7.98
CA ARG A 71 -29.45 -9.22 6.78
C ARG A 71 -28.26 -8.26 6.64
N GLN A 72 -27.23 -8.41 7.46
CA GLN A 72 -26.05 -7.55 7.43
C GLN A 72 -25.17 -7.85 6.20
N THR A 73 -24.76 -6.81 5.49
CA THR A 73 -23.82 -6.93 4.35
C THR A 73 -22.45 -7.43 4.83
N VAL A 74 -21.97 -8.53 4.24
CA VAL A 74 -20.64 -9.07 4.54
C VAL A 74 -19.56 -8.14 4.01
N LYS A 75 -18.65 -7.68 4.89
CA LYS A 75 -17.42 -7.00 4.48
C LYS A 75 -16.42 -8.03 3.96
N ILE A 76 -16.21 -8.06 2.64
CA ILE A 76 -15.22 -8.94 2.01
C ILE A 76 -13.82 -8.49 2.43
N GLN A 77 -13.14 -9.29 3.26
CA GLN A 77 -11.73 -9.08 3.60
C GLN A 77 -10.85 -9.78 2.56
N THR A 78 -9.73 -9.16 2.19
CA THR A 78 -8.74 -9.79 1.30
C THR A 78 -7.88 -10.77 2.08
N LYS A 79 -7.71 -12.00 1.58
CA LYS A 79 -7.00 -13.09 2.27
C LYS A 79 -5.58 -12.68 2.69
N ASP A 80 -5.10 -13.22 3.81
CA ASP A 80 -3.71 -13.03 4.24
C ASP A 80 -2.72 -13.86 3.41
N CYS A 81 -1.43 -13.76 3.72
CA CYS A 81 -0.42 -14.64 3.13
C CYS A 81 -0.63 -16.10 3.58
N MET A 82 -0.38 -17.04 2.67
CA MET A 82 -0.34 -18.47 2.99
C MET A 82 0.86 -18.76 3.91
N PRO A 83 0.67 -19.46 5.04
CA PRO A 83 1.77 -19.81 5.93
C PRO A 83 2.80 -20.66 5.19
N ALA A 84 4.08 -20.49 5.53
CA ALA A 84 5.14 -21.31 4.98
C ALA A 84 4.88 -22.82 5.28
N PRO A 85 4.99 -23.72 4.30
CA PRO A 85 5.00 -25.15 4.58
C PRO A 85 6.17 -25.54 5.52
N HIS A 86 6.06 -26.69 6.18
CA HIS A 86 7.04 -27.09 7.21
C HIS A 86 8.45 -27.21 6.60
N GLY A 87 9.41 -26.46 7.16
CA GLY A 87 10.79 -26.37 6.64
C GLY A 87 11.03 -25.29 5.58
N PHE A 88 9.99 -24.66 5.03
CA PHE A 88 10.12 -23.60 4.01
C PHE A 88 10.21 -22.18 4.60
N GLY A 89 9.93 -22.01 5.91
CA GLY A 89 9.96 -20.71 6.58
C GLY A 89 11.39 -20.20 6.82
N PRO A 90 11.69 -18.90 6.63
CA PRO A 90 13.01 -18.34 6.86
C PRO A 90 13.33 -18.22 8.36
N ARG A 91 14.59 -18.42 8.75
CA ARG A 91 15.01 -18.29 10.16
C ARG A 91 14.97 -16.82 10.64
N PRO A 92 14.59 -16.52 11.90
CA PRO A 92 14.53 -15.15 12.43
C PRO A 92 15.84 -14.34 12.29
N ASP A 93 16.99 -14.96 12.53
CA ASP A 93 18.30 -14.30 12.40
C ASP A 93 18.64 -13.96 10.94
N TRP A 94 18.29 -14.85 10.01
CA TRP A 94 18.42 -14.61 8.57
C TRP A 94 17.50 -13.48 8.11
N VAL A 95 16.25 -13.46 8.60
CA VAL A 95 15.30 -12.35 8.38
C VAL A 95 15.91 -11.03 8.83
N LYS A 96 16.48 -10.96 10.03
CA LYS A 96 17.14 -9.76 10.55
C LYS A 96 18.31 -9.32 9.65
N MET A 97 19.20 -10.25 9.31
CA MET A 97 20.38 -10.00 8.46
C MET A 97 19.99 -9.45 7.08
N GLN A 98 19.01 -10.07 6.42
CA GLN A 98 18.55 -9.62 5.09
C GLN A 98 17.90 -8.23 5.11
N ILE A 99 17.21 -7.87 6.19
CA ILE A 99 16.66 -6.51 6.34
C ILE A 99 17.80 -5.50 6.57
N GLU A 100 18.84 -5.84 7.31
CA GLU A 100 20.02 -4.99 7.50
C GLU A 100 20.80 -4.77 6.19
N ASP A 101 21.07 -5.84 5.43
CA ASP A 101 21.69 -5.77 4.09
C ASP A 101 20.87 -4.89 3.13
N PHE A 102 19.54 -5.05 3.15
CA PHE A 102 18.62 -4.26 2.32
C PHE A 102 18.59 -2.77 2.72
N VAL A 103 18.63 -2.45 4.01
CA VAL A 103 18.79 -1.06 4.51
C VAL A 103 20.09 -0.46 3.97
N GLN A 104 21.21 -1.17 4.08
CA GLN A 104 22.50 -0.70 3.56
C GLN A 104 22.48 -0.51 2.04
N LEU A 105 21.85 -1.41 1.29
CA LEU A 105 21.70 -1.28 -0.17
C LEU A 105 20.91 -0.01 -0.52
N ARG A 106 19.77 0.23 0.14
CA ARG A 106 18.96 1.43 -0.06
C ARG A 106 19.74 2.72 0.24
N GLN A 107 20.54 2.74 1.31
CA GLN A 107 21.43 3.87 1.61
C GLN A 107 22.47 4.11 0.51
N LYS A 108 23.12 3.05 0.01
CA LYS A 108 24.11 3.11 -1.09
C LYS A 108 23.48 3.64 -2.39
N ILE A 109 22.27 3.18 -2.74
CA ILE A 109 21.54 3.66 -3.93
C ILE A 109 21.05 5.10 -3.77
N ALA A 110 20.56 5.49 -2.59
CA ALA A 110 20.15 6.88 -2.31
C ALA A 110 21.34 7.86 -2.42
N HIS A 111 22.51 7.47 -1.87
CA HIS A 111 23.75 8.23 -2.04
C HIS A 111 24.14 8.34 -3.52
N PHE A 112 24.05 7.25 -4.28
CA PHE A 112 24.35 7.27 -5.72
C PHE A 112 23.38 8.16 -6.52
N LYS A 113 22.06 8.08 -6.29
CA LYS A 113 21.08 9.02 -6.87
C LYS A 113 21.44 10.49 -6.55
N ALA A 114 21.90 10.79 -5.33
CA ALA A 114 22.35 12.12 -4.93
C ALA A 114 23.69 12.57 -5.54
N LEU A 115 24.52 11.67 -6.08
CA LEU A 115 25.71 12.01 -6.87
C LEU A 115 25.35 12.27 -8.35
N LEU A 116 24.39 11.54 -8.90
CA LEU A 116 23.88 11.73 -10.26
C LEU A 116 23.21 13.09 -10.44
N THR A 117 22.33 13.51 -9.51
CA THR A 117 21.69 14.84 -9.55
C THR A 117 22.71 15.98 -9.45
N LYS A 118 23.81 15.76 -8.72
CA LYS A 118 24.96 16.67 -8.62
C LYS A 118 25.94 16.56 -9.80
N LYS A 119 25.59 15.81 -10.85
CA LYS A 119 26.40 15.54 -12.07
C LYS A 119 27.83 15.05 -11.80
N LYS A 120 28.09 14.44 -10.63
CA LYS A 120 29.43 13.93 -10.25
C LYS A 120 29.77 12.58 -10.88
N VAL A 121 28.79 11.91 -11.47
CA VAL A 121 28.93 10.60 -12.14
C VAL A 121 28.12 10.65 -13.44
N THR A 122 28.72 10.23 -14.54
CA THR A 122 28.06 10.04 -15.83
C THR A 122 27.62 8.58 -15.98
N LEU A 123 26.40 8.37 -16.46
CA LEU A 123 25.85 7.04 -16.79
C LEU A 123 25.61 6.95 -18.30
N PRO A 124 25.84 5.79 -18.95
CA PRO A 124 25.45 5.56 -20.34
C PRO A 124 23.99 5.93 -20.55
N ALA A 125 23.67 6.65 -21.63
CA ALA A 125 22.29 7.05 -21.91
C ALA A 125 21.42 5.79 -22.15
N VAL A 126 20.30 5.70 -21.43
CA VAL A 126 19.29 4.67 -21.62
C VAL A 126 17.96 5.40 -21.76
N CYS A 127 17.26 5.19 -22.87
CA CYS A 127 15.89 5.65 -23.01
C CYS A 127 15.00 4.73 -22.16
N LEU A 128 14.32 5.29 -21.15
CA LEU A 128 13.35 4.55 -20.36
C LEU A 128 11.98 4.61 -21.06
N PRO A 129 11.19 3.51 -21.06
CA PRO A 129 9.81 3.57 -21.53
C PRO A 129 8.96 4.57 -20.71
N LEU A 130 7.85 5.01 -21.30
CA LEU A 130 6.84 5.78 -20.60
C LEU A 130 6.26 4.96 -19.44
N ALA A 131 5.86 5.62 -18.35
CA ALA A 131 5.34 4.93 -17.16
C ALA A 131 4.12 4.03 -17.45
N ASN A 132 3.35 4.34 -18.50
CA ASN A 132 2.15 3.62 -18.90
C ASN A 132 2.39 2.53 -19.98
N ASP A 133 3.62 2.39 -20.50
CA ASP A 133 3.94 1.46 -21.60
C ASP A 133 4.36 0.08 -21.06
N ALA A 134 3.36 -0.70 -20.63
CA ALA A 134 3.55 -2.04 -20.10
C ALA A 134 4.27 -2.97 -21.09
N GLU A 135 4.08 -2.84 -22.41
CA GLU A 135 4.72 -3.72 -23.37
C GLU A 135 6.23 -3.43 -23.48
N SER A 136 6.63 -2.17 -23.58
CA SER A 136 8.06 -1.81 -23.59
C SER A 136 8.75 -2.14 -22.26
N TRP A 137 8.08 -1.99 -21.11
CA TRP A 137 8.62 -2.49 -19.84
C TRP A 137 8.75 -4.02 -19.79
N CYS A 138 7.82 -4.76 -20.40
CA CYS A 138 7.90 -6.22 -20.53
C CYS A 138 9.07 -6.64 -21.43
N ARG A 139 9.19 -6.00 -22.61
CA ARG A 139 10.29 -6.20 -23.56
C ARG A 139 11.65 -5.89 -22.91
N LEU A 140 11.77 -4.78 -22.17
CA LEU A 140 12.99 -4.44 -21.42
C LEU A 140 13.33 -5.50 -20.35
N SER A 141 12.33 -5.91 -19.55
CA SER A 141 12.54 -6.81 -18.40
C SER A 141 12.81 -8.26 -18.79
N PHE A 142 12.16 -8.76 -19.86
CA PHE A 142 12.14 -10.19 -20.21
C PHE A 142 12.68 -10.52 -21.61
N GLY A 143 12.71 -9.58 -22.56
CA GLY A 143 13.38 -9.70 -23.87
C GLY A 143 12.69 -10.59 -24.90
N ARG A 144 11.94 -11.61 -24.47
CA ARG A 144 11.06 -12.44 -25.32
C ARG A 144 9.80 -12.86 -24.55
N LEU A 145 8.67 -12.19 -24.80
CA LEU A 145 7.37 -12.69 -24.36
C LEU A 145 6.74 -13.53 -25.48
N GLN A 146 7.08 -14.81 -25.55
CA GLN A 146 6.43 -15.77 -26.45
C GLN A 146 5.12 -16.29 -25.83
N LEU A 147 4.03 -15.54 -25.98
CA LEU A 147 2.69 -15.99 -25.65
C LEU A 147 2.07 -16.79 -26.81
N LYS A 148 2.28 -18.11 -26.79
CA LYS A 148 1.48 -19.14 -27.50
C LYS A 148 1.32 -20.31 -26.52
N THR A 149 0.19 -21.02 -26.46
CA THR A 149 -0.65 -21.53 -27.56
C THR A 149 -2.14 -21.19 -27.39
N SER A 150 -2.91 -21.02 -28.47
CA SER A 150 -3.43 -22.16 -29.25
C SER A 150 -3.42 -21.96 -30.77
N ALA A 151 -3.15 -23.09 -31.46
CA ALA A 151 -3.37 -23.37 -32.88
C ALA A 151 -2.53 -22.63 -33.95
N ARG A 152 -2.44 -23.33 -35.10
CA ARG A 152 -1.75 -23.00 -36.37
C ARG A 152 -2.52 -21.88 -37.14
N GLN A 153 -1.99 -21.21 -38.18
CA GLN A 153 -0.93 -21.63 -39.11
C GLN A 153 -0.20 -20.43 -39.78
N GLU A 154 0.79 -20.73 -40.65
CA GLU A 154 1.44 -19.94 -41.74
C GLU A 154 0.65 -18.71 -42.28
N GLU A 155 1.22 -17.62 -42.84
CA GLU A 155 2.53 -17.31 -43.48
C GLU A 155 2.68 -15.73 -43.60
N SER A 156 3.60 -15.00 -44.29
CA SER A 156 4.88 -15.21 -45.02
C SER A 156 5.73 -13.89 -45.15
N ASP A 157 7.01 -14.06 -45.54
CA ASP A 157 7.92 -13.16 -46.32
C ASP A 157 8.47 -11.80 -45.79
N ALA A 158 9.46 -11.23 -46.52
CA ALA A 158 10.42 -10.24 -46.05
C ALA A 158 10.61 -8.99 -46.95
N THR A 159 11.01 -7.87 -46.32
CA THR A 159 11.95 -6.88 -46.89
C THR A 159 12.53 -5.98 -45.79
N GLY A 160 13.67 -5.33 -46.04
CA GLY A 160 14.45 -4.61 -45.01
C GLY A 160 14.46 -3.08 -45.13
N GLY A 161 14.96 -2.42 -44.08
CA GLY A 161 15.23 -0.98 -44.06
C GLY A 161 16.29 -0.66 -42.99
N ILE A 162 17.30 0.14 -43.35
CA ILE A 162 18.43 0.48 -42.47
C ILE A 162 18.28 1.92 -41.96
N HIS A 163 18.11 2.10 -40.65
CA HIS A 163 18.53 3.31 -39.95
C HIS A 163 19.16 2.95 -38.60
N GLY A 164 20.21 3.67 -38.22
CA GLY A 164 21.06 3.33 -37.10
C GLY A 164 20.71 4.10 -35.84
N GLU A 165 20.18 3.38 -34.85
CA GLU A 165 20.14 3.81 -33.45
C GLU A 165 20.94 2.81 -32.59
N THR A 166 21.46 3.24 -31.44
CA THR A 166 22.45 2.47 -30.68
C THR A 166 21.86 1.19 -30.07
N GLN A 167 21.99 0.08 -30.80
CA GLN A 167 21.52 -1.24 -30.39
C GLN A 167 22.28 -1.71 -29.14
N LEU A 168 21.59 -1.71 -28.00
CA LEU A 168 21.88 -2.68 -26.93
C LEU A 168 21.73 -4.07 -27.56
N GLN A 169 22.77 -4.89 -27.45
CA GLN A 169 22.87 -6.16 -28.18
C GLN A 169 21.75 -7.12 -27.73
N ASN A 170 20.72 -7.23 -28.58
CA ASN A 170 19.49 -7.96 -28.29
C ASN A 170 19.65 -9.46 -28.55
N ASP A 171 20.61 -10.08 -27.86
CA ASP A 171 20.50 -11.50 -27.57
C ASP A 171 19.18 -11.74 -26.79
N GLY A 172 18.56 -12.90 -26.95
CA GLY A 172 17.12 -13.14 -26.71
C GLY A 172 16.66 -13.13 -25.24
N THR A 173 17.32 -12.37 -24.38
CA THR A 173 17.20 -12.40 -22.92
C THR A 173 17.03 -10.98 -22.37
N GLY A 174 15.93 -10.74 -21.65
CA GLY A 174 15.64 -9.42 -21.08
C GLY A 174 16.74 -8.86 -20.17
N THR A 175 16.86 -7.53 -20.19
CA THR A 175 17.90 -6.77 -19.51
C THR A 175 17.71 -6.88 -17.99
N PRO A 176 18.77 -7.13 -17.20
CA PRO A 176 18.68 -7.11 -15.75
C PRO A 176 18.43 -5.68 -15.24
N PRO A 177 17.93 -5.51 -14.00
CA PRO A 177 17.67 -4.20 -13.40
C PRO A 177 18.97 -3.47 -13.01
N LEU A 178 19.70 -3.00 -14.01
CA LEU A 178 20.96 -2.27 -13.84
C LEU A 178 20.75 -0.96 -13.08
N LEU A 179 21.73 -0.57 -12.25
CA LEU A 179 21.70 0.71 -11.54
C LEU A 179 21.60 1.91 -12.51
N SER A 180 22.08 1.78 -13.75
CA SER A 180 21.93 2.80 -14.82
C SER A 180 20.47 3.03 -15.29
N ILE A 181 19.60 2.04 -15.06
CA ILE A 181 18.16 2.07 -15.35
C ILE A 181 17.43 2.52 -14.07
N ILE A 182 17.58 1.75 -13.00
CA ILE A 182 16.87 1.89 -11.72
C ILE A 182 17.19 3.22 -11.01
N ALA A 183 18.40 3.77 -11.18
CA ALA A 183 18.73 5.08 -10.62
C ALA A 183 18.09 6.27 -11.36
N ARG A 184 17.62 6.07 -12.61
CA ARG A 184 16.94 7.10 -13.41
C ARG A 184 15.42 7.09 -13.28
N MET A 185 14.83 5.98 -12.86
CA MET A 185 13.37 5.88 -12.71
C MET A 185 12.85 6.86 -11.65
N ASP A 186 11.79 7.58 -12.01
CA ASP A 186 10.97 8.36 -11.08
C ASP A 186 10.04 7.47 -10.26
N GLN A 187 9.36 8.05 -9.27
CA GLN A 187 8.49 7.30 -8.35
C GLN A 187 7.25 6.70 -9.07
N GLN A 188 6.67 7.40 -10.04
CA GLN A 188 5.51 6.92 -10.81
C GLN A 188 5.90 5.74 -11.69
N GLN A 189 7.08 5.78 -12.33
CA GLN A 189 7.65 4.66 -13.06
C GLN A 189 7.92 3.46 -12.15
N ILE A 190 8.46 3.68 -10.94
CA ILE A 190 8.71 2.58 -9.98
C ILE A 190 7.40 1.91 -9.56
N GLU A 191 6.35 2.69 -9.25
CA GLU A 191 5.04 2.15 -8.85
C GLU A 191 4.31 1.45 -10.00
N ARG A 192 4.33 2.00 -11.22
CA ARG A 192 3.74 1.34 -12.40
C ARG A 192 4.47 0.07 -12.83
N VAL A 193 5.80 0.05 -12.77
CA VAL A 193 6.57 -1.17 -13.10
C VAL A 193 6.40 -2.24 -12.00
N LEU A 194 6.21 -1.85 -10.73
CA LEU A 194 5.84 -2.77 -9.66
C LEU A 194 4.44 -3.38 -9.87
N GLU A 195 3.45 -2.57 -10.25
CA GLU A 195 2.12 -3.03 -10.68
C GLU A 195 2.22 -4.04 -11.84
N TYR A 196 2.95 -3.70 -12.91
CA TYR A 196 3.11 -4.58 -14.07
C TYR A 196 3.81 -5.90 -13.72
N HIS A 197 4.92 -5.87 -12.97
CA HIS A 197 5.59 -7.10 -12.54
C HIS A 197 4.72 -7.95 -11.61
N THR A 198 3.85 -7.34 -10.79
CA THR A 198 2.89 -8.07 -9.94
C THR A 198 1.79 -8.74 -10.76
N ASN A 199 1.23 -8.04 -11.75
CA ASN A 199 0.23 -8.60 -12.66
C ASN A 199 0.81 -9.73 -13.54
N TRP A 200 2.07 -9.59 -13.97
CA TRP A 200 2.77 -10.67 -14.69
C TRP A 200 3.08 -11.87 -13.79
N LEU A 201 3.39 -11.67 -12.51
CA LEU A 201 3.62 -12.77 -11.54
C LEU A 201 2.39 -13.68 -11.41
N GLU A 202 1.19 -13.08 -11.39
CA GLU A 202 -0.08 -13.79 -11.32
C GLU A 202 -0.38 -14.57 -12.62
N ALA A 203 0.05 -14.05 -13.79
CA ALA A 203 -0.20 -14.65 -15.10
C ALA A 203 0.83 -15.69 -15.56
N THR A 204 2.12 -15.54 -15.23
CA THR A 204 3.21 -16.41 -15.74
C THR A 204 3.91 -17.23 -14.66
N GLY A 205 3.62 -16.98 -13.38
CA GLY A 205 4.39 -17.54 -12.26
C GLY A 205 5.75 -16.88 -12.08
N PHE A 206 6.45 -17.27 -11.00
CA PHE A 206 7.69 -16.63 -10.55
C PHE A 206 8.91 -17.03 -11.39
N THR A 207 9.76 -16.06 -11.75
CA THR A 207 11.06 -16.32 -12.38
C THR A 207 12.19 -15.58 -11.69
N ARG A 208 13.41 -16.14 -11.73
CA ARG A 208 14.62 -15.54 -11.13
C ARG A 208 14.89 -14.10 -11.63
N LYS A 209 14.58 -13.81 -12.91
CA LYS A 209 14.69 -12.46 -13.47
C LYS A 209 13.68 -11.50 -12.85
N GLN A 210 12.43 -11.95 -12.68
CA GLN A 210 11.38 -11.17 -12.04
C GLN A 210 11.69 -10.92 -10.55
N GLY A 211 12.24 -11.91 -9.84
CA GLY A 211 12.75 -11.75 -8.48
C GLY A 211 13.82 -10.66 -8.36
N GLN A 212 14.78 -10.62 -9.30
CA GLN A 212 15.77 -9.54 -9.38
C GLN A 212 15.11 -8.18 -9.63
N TRP A 213 14.16 -8.09 -10.57
CA TRP A 213 13.43 -6.85 -10.85
C TRP A 213 12.62 -6.36 -9.64
N PHE A 214 11.88 -7.23 -8.96
CA PHE A 214 11.19 -6.88 -7.71
C PHE A 214 12.18 -6.37 -6.66
N TYR A 215 13.26 -7.10 -6.36
CA TYR A 215 14.24 -6.67 -5.35
C TYR A 215 14.86 -5.30 -5.68
N ALA A 216 15.14 -5.04 -6.96
CA ALA A 216 15.64 -3.75 -7.42
C ALA A 216 14.60 -2.62 -7.30
N LEU A 217 13.34 -2.83 -7.70
CA LEU A 217 12.25 -1.86 -7.55
C LEU A 217 12.01 -1.53 -6.06
N LEU A 218 11.95 -2.56 -5.21
CA LEU A 218 11.86 -2.43 -3.75
C LEU A 218 13.04 -1.63 -3.19
N SER A 219 14.24 -1.72 -3.77
CA SER A 219 15.41 -0.94 -3.32
C SER A 219 15.34 0.56 -3.66
N VAL A 220 14.45 1.00 -4.56
CA VAL A 220 14.25 2.44 -4.89
C VAL A 220 12.88 3.01 -4.55
N LEU A 221 11.88 2.18 -4.26
CA LEU A 221 10.55 2.62 -3.83
C LEU A 221 10.67 3.52 -2.58
N GLN A 222 10.28 4.79 -2.68
CA GLN A 222 10.48 5.76 -1.61
C GLN A 222 9.50 5.55 -0.43
N LYS A 223 9.82 6.15 0.73
CA LYS A 223 8.90 6.31 1.87
C LYS A 223 8.58 7.82 2.02
N PRO A 224 7.36 8.22 2.44
CA PRO A 224 6.18 7.39 2.72
C PRO A 224 5.65 6.68 1.47
N LEU A 225 4.90 5.60 1.67
CA LEU A 225 4.30 4.82 0.57
C LEU A 225 2.91 5.37 0.24
N THR A 226 2.56 5.32 -1.05
CA THR A 226 1.18 5.50 -1.51
C THR A 226 0.32 4.30 -1.04
N PRO A 227 -0.99 4.49 -0.78
CA PRO A 227 -1.91 3.38 -0.54
C PRO A 227 -1.89 2.33 -1.65
N GLU A 228 -1.68 2.77 -2.89
CA GLU A 228 -1.53 1.97 -4.10
C GLU A 228 -0.28 1.10 -4.02
N ALA A 229 0.90 1.67 -3.73
CA ALA A 229 2.13 0.90 -3.54
C ALA A 229 1.98 -0.12 -2.40
N CYS A 230 1.38 0.27 -1.28
CA CYS A 230 1.05 -0.67 -0.19
C CYS A 230 0.16 -1.83 -0.70
N SER A 231 -0.88 -1.56 -1.50
CA SER A 231 -1.73 -2.59 -2.09
C SER A 231 -0.93 -3.56 -2.98
N TRP A 232 -0.08 -3.04 -3.87
CA TRP A 232 0.75 -3.87 -4.76
C TRP A 232 1.79 -4.71 -3.99
N LEU A 233 2.41 -4.16 -2.94
CA LEU A 233 3.30 -4.93 -2.07
C LEU A 233 2.57 -6.07 -1.34
N ARG A 234 1.34 -5.83 -0.88
CA ARG A 234 0.52 -6.86 -0.24
C ARG A 234 0.09 -7.94 -1.24
N GLN A 235 -0.30 -7.55 -2.47
CA GLN A 235 -0.60 -8.48 -3.56
C GLN A 235 0.63 -9.34 -3.92
N LEU A 236 1.81 -8.72 -4.04
CA LEU A 236 3.09 -9.40 -4.27
C LEU A 236 3.40 -10.44 -3.18
N ALA A 237 3.35 -10.05 -1.90
CA ALA A 237 3.62 -10.98 -0.80
C ALA A 237 2.62 -12.16 -0.77
N ARG A 238 1.33 -11.90 -1.05
CA ARG A 238 0.30 -12.94 -1.20
C ARG A 238 0.64 -13.91 -2.33
N LEU A 239 0.91 -13.41 -3.53
CA LEU A 239 1.32 -14.24 -4.67
C LEU A 239 2.58 -15.04 -4.37
N CYS A 240 3.60 -14.42 -3.77
CA CYS A 240 4.81 -15.12 -3.34
C CYS A 240 4.52 -16.24 -2.33
N SER A 241 3.61 -16.01 -1.38
CA SER A 241 3.22 -17.02 -0.38
C SER A 241 2.46 -18.21 -0.98
N ILE A 242 1.60 -17.94 -1.96
CA ILE A 242 0.84 -18.97 -2.71
C ILE A 242 1.79 -19.80 -3.58
N ILE A 243 2.70 -19.15 -4.32
CA ILE A 243 3.70 -19.83 -5.14
C ILE A 243 4.61 -20.68 -4.27
N ARG A 244 5.12 -20.15 -3.14
CA ARG A 244 5.91 -20.90 -2.16
C ARG A 244 5.16 -22.13 -1.62
N ALA A 245 3.85 -22.01 -1.35
CA ALA A 245 3.02 -23.13 -0.91
C ALA A 245 2.75 -24.19 -1.99
N SER A 246 3.06 -23.91 -3.27
CA SER A 246 3.00 -24.86 -4.38
C SER A 246 4.32 -25.59 -4.68
N LEU A 247 5.43 -25.18 -4.06
CA LEU A 247 6.75 -25.79 -4.27
C LEU A 247 6.92 -27.07 -3.43
N VAL A 248 7.54 -28.09 -4.02
CA VAL A 248 7.70 -29.42 -3.42
C VAL A 248 9.05 -29.57 -2.69
N SER A 249 10.09 -28.83 -3.10
CA SER A 249 11.43 -28.89 -2.51
C SER A 249 11.77 -27.62 -1.74
N THR A 250 12.33 -27.79 -0.54
CA THR A 250 12.92 -26.71 0.28
C THR A 250 14.23 -26.17 -0.29
N GLU A 251 14.92 -26.92 -1.15
CA GLU A 251 16.23 -26.57 -1.71
C GLU A 251 16.14 -25.71 -2.98
N ASP A 252 14.93 -25.40 -3.45
CA ASP A 252 14.73 -24.54 -4.62
C ASP A 252 15.22 -23.09 -4.35
N GLU A 253 15.95 -22.53 -5.30
CA GLU A 253 16.40 -21.13 -5.25
C GLU A 253 15.21 -20.16 -5.20
N ALA A 254 14.06 -20.57 -5.75
CA ALA A 254 12.80 -19.82 -5.67
C ALA A 254 12.32 -19.66 -4.22
N VAL A 255 12.40 -20.68 -3.36
CA VAL A 255 11.96 -20.58 -1.94
C VAL A 255 12.70 -19.45 -1.23
N HIS A 256 14.01 -19.37 -1.46
CA HIS A 256 14.89 -18.35 -0.87
C HIS A 256 14.54 -16.93 -1.36
N GLN A 257 14.27 -16.77 -2.65
CA GLN A 257 13.88 -15.47 -3.23
C GLN A 257 12.47 -15.04 -2.80
N LEU A 258 11.51 -15.97 -2.76
CA LEU A 258 10.14 -15.71 -2.31
C LEU A 258 10.11 -15.31 -0.82
N ASN A 259 10.87 -16.02 0.03
CA ASN A 259 11.06 -15.66 1.43
C ASN A 259 11.71 -14.27 1.61
N LEU A 260 12.67 -13.91 0.77
CA LEU A 260 13.30 -12.59 0.79
C LEU A 260 12.31 -11.47 0.44
N LEU A 261 11.47 -11.66 -0.57
CA LEU A 261 10.45 -10.68 -0.97
C LEU A 261 9.36 -10.52 0.12
N ILE A 262 8.84 -11.62 0.67
CA ILE A 262 7.87 -11.59 1.78
C ILE A 262 8.48 -10.91 3.01
N CYS A 263 9.72 -11.24 3.35
CA CYS A 263 10.48 -10.62 4.45
C CYS A 263 10.58 -9.09 4.28
N ILE A 264 10.99 -8.61 3.11
CA ILE A 264 11.12 -7.17 2.82
C ILE A 264 9.77 -6.46 2.90
N VAL A 265 8.70 -7.02 2.31
CA VAL A 265 7.35 -6.45 2.40
C VAL A 265 6.89 -6.36 3.86
N ALA A 266 7.00 -7.46 4.61
CA ALA A 266 6.43 -7.54 5.95
C ALA A 266 7.26 -6.85 7.05
N ARG A 267 8.59 -6.76 6.90
CA ARG A 267 9.50 -6.24 7.93
C ARG A 267 10.19 -4.91 7.57
N TYR A 268 10.35 -4.57 6.28
CA TYR A 268 10.87 -3.25 5.88
C TYR A 268 9.77 -2.27 5.46
N PHE A 269 8.71 -2.75 4.80
CA PHE A 269 7.55 -1.94 4.39
C PHE A 269 6.37 -2.02 5.37
N ASP A 270 6.65 -2.41 6.61
CA ASP A 270 5.77 -2.32 7.78
C ASP A 270 4.45 -3.13 7.66
N GLN A 271 4.33 -4.03 6.67
CA GLN A 271 3.19 -4.94 6.47
C GLN A 271 3.27 -6.16 7.41
N GLY A 272 3.40 -5.89 8.72
CA GLY A 272 3.72 -6.91 9.73
C GLY A 272 2.68 -8.02 9.88
N ASP A 273 1.45 -7.79 9.42
CA ASP A 273 0.38 -8.79 9.35
C ASP A 273 0.65 -9.91 8.34
N LEU A 274 1.44 -9.62 7.30
CA LEU A 274 1.86 -10.57 6.25
C LEU A 274 3.17 -11.31 6.58
N ALA A 275 3.76 -11.08 7.76
CA ALA A 275 4.99 -11.74 8.17
C ALA A 275 4.78 -13.24 8.42
N ASP A 276 5.74 -14.06 7.99
CA ASP A 276 5.83 -15.45 8.44
C ASP A 276 5.94 -15.51 9.97
N LYS A 277 4.96 -16.17 10.59
CA LYS A 277 4.91 -16.46 12.02
C LYS A 277 5.76 -17.71 12.25
N THR A 278 7.04 -17.47 12.57
CA THR A 278 8.02 -18.46 13.02
C THR A 278 7.92 -18.68 14.52
#